data_AF-A0A7C6C3K8-F1
#
_entry.id   AF-A0A7C6C3K8-F1
#
_cell.length_a   1.000
_cell.length_b   1.000
_cell.length_c   1.000
_cell.angle_alpha   90.00
_cell.angle_beta   90.00
_cell.angle_gamma   90.00
#
_symmetry.space_group_name_H-M   'P 1'
#
loop_
_entity.id
_entity.type
_entity.pdbx_description
1 polymer ?
#
loop_
_entity_poly.entity_id
_entity_poly.type
_entity_poly.pdbx_seq_one_letter_code
_entity_poly.pdbx_strand_id
1 'polypeptide(L)'
;IYNETGVAKVTNEFTTLQQRYPGKPVALSECGNVATISAQWNTGARWLWFMPWYEYDRTLDPGSDAFQLKTHEHASIAWWEDALAQPYVLTRDELPDLK
;
A
#
# COMPACT_ATOMS: atom_id res chain seq x y z
N ILE A 1 6.63 -6.09 2.23
CA ILE A 1 7.13 -6.46 0.88
C ILE A 1 7.80 -5.24 0.27
N TYR A 2 9.07 -5.35 -0.14
CA TYR A 2 9.82 -4.22 -0.69
C TYR A 2 10.43 -4.55 -2.06
N ASN A 3 10.49 -3.57 -2.95
CA ASN A 3 11.12 -3.67 -4.28
C ASN A 3 10.59 -4.83 -5.12
N GLU A 4 9.28 -5.08 -5.06
CA GLU A 4 8.62 -6.15 -5.80
C GLU A 4 7.46 -5.58 -6.63
N THR A 5 7.78 -5.21 -7.86
CA THR A 5 6.83 -4.65 -8.82
C THR A 5 6.11 -5.73 -9.64
N GLY A 6 6.52 -7.00 -9.51
CA GLY A 6 5.86 -8.15 -10.11
C GLY A 6 4.59 -8.51 -9.37
N VAL A 7 3.43 -8.10 -9.90
CA VAL A 7 2.11 -8.35 -9.30
C VAL A 7 1.89 -9.83 -8.96
N ALA A 8 2.34 -10.76 -9.81
CA ALA A 8 2.19 -12.20 -9.58
C ALA A 8 2.89 -12.67 -8.29
N LYS A 9 4.06 -12.11 -7.97
CA LYS A 9 4.78 -12.47 -6.74
C LYS A 9 4.09 -11.90 -5.51
N VAL A 10 3.64 -10.65 -5.57
CA VAL A 10 2.88 -10.02 -4.47
C VAL A 10 1.60 -10.82 -4.17
N THR A 11 0.92 -11.30 -5.21
CA THR A 11 -0.29 -12.14 -5.08
C THR A 11 0.02 -13.53 -4.55
N ASN A 12 1.17 -14.11 -4.91
CA ASN A 12 1.63 -15.37 -4.31
C ASN A 12 1.89 -15.23 -2.82
N GLU A 13 2.45 -14.11 -2.35
CA GLU A 13 2.63 -13.86 -0.90
C GLU A 13 1.27 -13.81 -0.17
N PHE A 14 0.30 -13.06 -0.72
CA PHE A 14 -1.06 -13.02 -0.18
C PHE A 14 -1.69 -14.41 -0.10
N THR A 15 -1.64 -15.16 -1.21
CA THR A 15 -2.22 -16.50 -1.32
C THR A 15 -1.56 -17.47 -0.34
N THR A 16 -0.25 -17.40 -0.19
CA THR A 16 0.51 -18.22 0.75
C THR A 16 0.07 -17.96 2.19
N LEU A 17 -0.14 -16.70 2.57
CA LEU A 17 -0.61 -16.35 3.92
C LEU A 17 -2.05 -16.82 4.16
N GLN A 18 -2.94 -16.66 3.17
CA GLN A 18 -4.32 -17.15 3.28
C GLN A 18 -4.39 -18.67 3.44
N GLN A 19 -3.56 -19.42 2.70
CA GLN A 19 -3.50 -20.88 2.80
C GLN A 19 -2.88 -21.35 4.12
N ARG A 20 -1.83 -20.66 4.59
CA ARG A 20 -1.16 -21.02 5.84
C ARG A 20 -1.99 -20.68 7.07
N TYR A 21 -2.76 -19.60 7.03
CA TYR A 21 -3.54 -19.09 8.16
C TYR A 21 -5.01 -18.90 7.77
N PRO A 22 -5.74 -19.98 7.44
CA PRO A 22 -7.13 -19.87 7.03
C PRO A 22 -7.98 -19.23 8.13
N GLY A 23 -8.84 -18.29 7.74
CA GLY A 23 -9.72 -17.55 8.64
C GLY A 23 -9.08 -16.37 9.39
N LYS A 24 -7.77 -16.13 9.25
CA LYS A 24 -7.14 -14.91 9.77
C LYS A 24 -7.06 -13.82 8.68
N PRO A 25 -7.29 -12.55 9.02
CA PRO A 25 -7.03 -11.45 8.09
C PRO A 25 -5.55 -11.40 7.71
N VAL A 26 -5.28 -10.98 6.48
CA VAL A 26 -3.93 -10.85 5.92
C VAL A 26 -3.71 -9.39 5.53
N ALA A 27 -2.64 -8.78 6.00
CA ALA A 27 -2.33 -7.37 5.73
C ALA A 27 -0.96 -7.22 5.08
N LEU A 28 -0.83 -6.18 4.26
CA LEU A 28 0.45 -5.71 3.74
C LEU A 28 1.02 -4.69 4.74
N SER A 29 1.43 -5.20 5.90
CA SER A 29 1.73 -4.39 7.07
C SER A 29 2.89 -3.40 6.89
N GLU A 30 3.79 -3.68 5.94
CA GLU A 30 4.84 -2.77 5.48
C GLU A 30 5.07 -3.00 3.98
N CYS A 31 5.20 -1.91 3.21
CA CYS A 31 5.60 -1.99 1.81
C CYS A 31 6.44 -0.81 1.31
N GLY A 32 7.10 -1.01 0.18
CA GLY A 32 7.76 0.07 -0.55
C GLY A 32 8.21 -0.37 -1.93
N ASN A 33 8.01 0.48 -2.94
CA ASN A 33 8.31 0.19 -4.33
C ASN A 33 7.71 -1.16 -4.78
N VAL A 34 6.40 -1.30 -4.58
CA VAL A 34 5.60 -2.48 -4.97
C VAL A 34 4.66 -2.14 -6.11
N ALA A 35 4.09 -3.16 -6.77
CA ALA A 35 3.03 -2.97 -7.76
C ALA A 35 1.88 -2.08 -7.20
N THR A 36 1.15 -1.39 -8.08
CA THR A 36 0.02 -0.54 -7.67
C THR A 36 -1.08 -1.36 -6.97
N ILE A 37 -1.83 -0.72 -6.07
CA ILE A 37 -2.91 -1.40 -5.32
C ILE A 37 -3.97 -1.93 -6.27
N SER A 38 -4.31 -1.18 -7.33
CA SER A 38 -5.24 -1.63 -8.35
C SER A 38 -4.79 -2.92 -9.04
N ALA A 39 -3.50 -3.04 -9.40
CA ALA A 39 -2.94 -4.23 -10.02
C ALA A 39 -2.95 -5.43 -9.07
N GLN A 40 -2.56 -5.22 -7.82
CA GLN A 40 -2.60 -6.27 -6.78
C GLN A 40 -4.03 -6.78 -6.58
N TRP A 41 -5.00 -5.88 -6.42
CA TRP A 41 -6.40 -6.22 -6.22
C TRP A 41 -6.98 -7.03 -7.38
N ASN A 42 -6.69 -6.62 -8.63
CA ASN A 42 -7.17 -7.28 -9.85
C ASN A 42 -6.67 -8.72 -10.01
N THR A 43 -5.61 -9.10 -9.31
CA THR A 43 -5.09 -10.47 -9.30
C THR A 43 -5.50 -11.27 -8.05
N GLY A 44 -6.30 -10.66 -7.16
CA GLY A 44 -6.87 -11.33 -5.98
C GLY A 44 -6.16 -11.04 -4.67
N ALA A 45 -5.08 -10.24 -4.65
CA ALA A 45 -4.42 -9.83 -3.42
C ALA A 45 -5.26 -8.76 -2.68
N ARG A 46 -6.15 -9.22 -1.79
CA ARG A 46 -7.11 -8.38 -1.04
C ARG A 46 -6.65 -8.18 0.39
N TRP A 47 -5.60 -7.38 0.57
CA TRP A 47 -5.05 -7.04 1.88
C TRP A 47 -6.08 -6.31 2.74
N LEU A 48 -6.07 -6.57 4.05
CA LEU A 48 -6.94 -5.85 5.00
C LEU A 48 -6.56 -4.37 5.13
N TRP A 49 -5.26 -4.07 5.11
CA TRP A 49 -4.70 -2.73 4.97
C TRP A 49 -3.33 -2.83 4.30
N PHE A 50 -2.82 -1.70 3.83
CA PHE A 50 -1.45 -1.55 3.36
C PHE A 50 -0.81 -0.31 4.02
N MET A 51 0.49 -0.37 4.28
CA MET A 51 1.22 0.74 4.89
C MET A 51 2.58 0.91 4.20
N PRO A 52 2.71 1.87 3.28
CA PRO A 52 4.00 2.21 2.73
C PRO A 52 4.91 2.73 3.84
N TRP A 53 6.18 2.36 3.79
CA TRP A 53 7.18 2.91 4.70
C TRP A 53 7.43 4.40 4.40
N TYR A 54 7.97 5.13 5.36
CA TYR A 54 8.26 6.56 5.22
C TYR A 54 9.59 6.78 4.51
N GLU A 55 9.72 7.88 3.77
CA GLU A 55 11.01 8.37 3.28
C GLU A 55 11.52 9.45 4.23
N TYR A 56 12.61 9.16 4.93
CA TYR A 56 13.10 10.00 6.03
C TYR A 56 13.38 11.43 5.56
N ASP A 57 14.27 11.60 4.59
CA ASP A 57 14.71 12.92 4.13
C ASP A 57 13.57 13.75 3.52
N ARG A 58 12.58 13.08 2.91
CA ARG A 58 11.44 13.76 2.26
C ARG A 58 10.37 14.21 3.26
N THR A 59 10.20 13.48 4.35
CA THR A 59 9.08 13.69 5.30
C THR A 59 9.49 14.24 6.65
N LEU A 60 10.80 14.40 6.91
CA LEU A 60 11.34 14.96 8.15
C LEU A 60 10.87 16.40 8.42
N ASP A 61 10.85 17.24 7.39
CA ASP A 61 10.41 18.64 7.48
C ASP A 61 9.33 18.95 6.43
N PRO A 62 8.05 19.06 6.84
CA PRO A 62 6.95 19.43 5.95
C PRO A 62 7.07 20.81 5.30
N GLY A 63 7.94 21.69 5.82
CA GLY A 63 8.22 23.02 5.26
C GLY A 63 9.31 23.02 4.18
N SER A 64 9.98 21.89 3.95
CA SER A 64 11.10 21.80 3.01
C SER A 64 10.66 21.64 1.54
N ASP A 65 11.55 22.00 0.62
CA ASP A 65 11.36 21.74 -0.81
C ASP A 65 11.25 20.23 -1.11
N ALA A 66 11.94 19.38 -0.33
CA ALA A 66 11.87 17.94 -0.47
C ALA A 66 10.43 17.42 -0.26
N PHE A 67 9.71 17.96 0.72
CA PHE A 67 8.31 17.57 0.99
C PHE A 67 7.38 17.82 -0.21
N GLN A 68 7.68 18.83 -1.03
CA GLN A 68 6.90 19.19 -2.22
C GLN A 68 7.18 18.33 -3.45
N LEU A 69 8.23 17.49 -3.42
CA LEU A 69 8.51 16.55 -4.50
C LEU A 69 7.35 15.57 -4.68
N LYS A 70 7.25 14.93 -5.84
CA LYS A 70 6.23 13.92 -6.16
C LYS A 70 6.76 12.48 -6.16
N THR A 71 8.07 12.35 -6.20
CA THR A 71 8.81 11.08 -6.06
C THR A 71 8.82 10.65 -4.61
N HIS A 72 8.69 9.36 -4.32
CA HIS A 72 8.93 8.81 -2.99
C HIS A 72 9.71 7.50 -3.12
N GLU A 73 10.59 7.18 -2.17
CA GLU A 73 11.31 5.88 -2.16
C GLU A 73 10.33 4.70 -2.17
N HIS A 74 9.30 4.77 -1.33
CA HIS A 74 8.36 3.66 -1.11
C HIS A 74 7.02 3.76 -1.84
N ALA A 75 6.42 4.95 -1.97
CA ALA A 75 5.12 5.14 -2.62
C ALA A 75 5.02 6.54 -3.20
N SER A 76 5.33 6.68 -4.49
CA SER A 76 5.27 7.97 -5.20
C SER A 76 3.83 8.52 -5.24
N ILE A 77 3.68 9.79 -5.63
CA ILE A 77 2.34 10.39 -5.75
C ILE A 77 1.44 9.61 -6.71
N ALA A 78 1.99 9.09 -7.82
CA ALA A 78 1.23 8.32 -8.80
C ALA A 78 0.73 6.99 -8.23
N TRP A 79 1.51 6.38 -7.33
CA TRP A 79 1.09 5.15 -6.63
C TRP A 79 -0.07 5.44 -5.67
N TRP A 80 -0.02 6.58 -4.96
CA TRP A 80 -1.12 7.02 -4.10
C TRP A 80 -2.36 7.42 -4.89
N GLU A 81 -2.20 8.15 -5.99
CA GLU A 81 -3.31 8.52 -6.90
C GLU A 81 -4.01 7.26 -7.46
N ASP A 82 -3.26 6.22 -7.84
CA ASP A 82 -3.83 4.93 -8.24
C ASP A 82 -4.66 4.32 -7.11
N ALA A 83 -4.09 4.20 -5.91
CA ALA A 83 -4.74 3.56 -4.78
C ALA A 83 -6.02 4.31 -4.36
N LEU A 84 -5.95 5.64 -4.22
CA LEU A 84 -7.07 6.48 -3.78
C LEU A 84 -8.16 6.66 -4.85
N ALA A 85 -7.86 6.34 -6.12
CA ALA A 85 -8.88 6.28 -7.16
C ALA A 85 -9.74 5.01 -7.12
N GLN A 86 -9.37 4.01 -6.31
CA GLN A 86 -10.08 2.74 -6.25
C GLN A 86 -11.25 2.77 -5.26
N PRO A 87 -12.47 2.33 -5.66
CA PRO A 87 -13.65 2.36 -4.79
C PRO A 87 -13.61 1.36 -3.62
N TYR A 88 -12.58 0.51 -3.55
CA TYR A 88 -12.38 -0.50 -2.50
C TYR A 88 -11.22 -0.15 -1.57
N VAL A 89 -10.57 1.00 -1.76
CA VAL A 89 -9.58 1.53 -0.83
C VAL A 89 -10.27 2.54 0.08
N LEU A 90 -10.33 2.24 1.37
CA LEU A 90 -10.99 3.10 2.35
C LEU A 90 -10.07 4.24 2.80
N THR A 91 -10.60 5.46 2.84
CA THR A 91 -9.95 6.64 3.41
C THR A 91 -10.48 6.96 4.80
N ARG A 92 -9.77 7.85 5.51
CA ARG A 92 -10.08 8.21 6.90
C ARG A 92 -11.50 8.72 7.09
N ASP A 93 -12.01 9.50 6.13
CA ASP A 93 -13.34 10.11 6.15
C ASP A 93 -14.47 9.10 5.86
N GLU A 94 -14.15 7.91 5.37
CA GLU A 94 -15.11 6.82 5.13
C GLU A 94 -15.24 5.86 6.31
N LEU A 95 -14.37 5.98 7.33
CA LEU A 95 -14.43 5.14 8.52
C LEU A 95 -15.62 5.51 9.41
N PRO A 96 -16.31 4.53 10.03
CA PRO A 96 -17.36 4.82 10.99
C PRO A 96 -16.79 5.49 12.24
N ASP A 97 -17.67 6.07 13.06
CA ASP A 97 -17.28 6.45 14.41
C ASP A 97 -16.94 5.20 15.22
N LEU A 98 -15.79 5.23 15.88
CA LEU A 98 -15.26 4.13 16.68
C LEU A 98 -15.19 4.49 18.17
N LYS A 99 -15.79 5.61 18.57
CA LYS A 99 -15.82 6.10 19.96
C LYS A 99 -17.06 5.66 20.72
#